data_AF-A0A6P5P452-F1
#
_entry.id   AF-A0A6P5P452-F1
#
_cell.length_a   1.000
_cell.length_b   1.000
_cell.length_c   1.000
_cell.angle_alpha   90.00
_cell.angle_beta   90.00
_cell.angle_gamma   90.00
#
_symmetry.space_group_name_H-M   'P 1'
#
loop_
_entity.id
_entity.type
_entity.pdbx_description
1 polymer ?
#
loop_
_entity_poly.entity_id
_entity_poly.type
_entity_poly.pdbx_seq_one_letter_code
_entity_poly.pdbx_strand_id
1 'polypeptide(L)'
;MAPRTLLLLLAAALAPTQTRASPHSLRYFYTAVSRPGLREPRFIIVGYVDDTQFVRFDSDAENPRYEPRARWMEQEGPEYWEEETQIAKGNEQRFRVNLRTALRYYNQSAGDSHTIQRMSGCEVGSDGRLLRGYEQFAYDGRDYIALNEDLKTWTAADMAAQITRRKWEQAGDAERYRAYLEGECVEWLRRYLELGNATLLRTGPLTLRWEPPPSTDSNMVTIAVLIVLGAVIVIGAMVAFLMKRRRDTGGKGGDYAPAPGREGSQTSDMSLPVCKA
;
A
#
# COMPACT_ATOMS: atom_id res chain seq x y z
N MET A 1 -56.32 -3.52 -0.19
CA MET A 1 -55.26 -3.22 -1.19
C MET A 1 -53.98 -2.94 -0.42
N ALA A 2 -52.88 -3.64 -0.72
CA ALA A 2 -51.58 -3.24 -0.16
C ALA A 2 -51.14 -1.91 -0.80
N PRO A 3 -50.55 -0.96 -0.05
CA PRO A 3 -50.16 0.34 -0.59
C PRO A 3 -48.97 0.18 -1.55
N ARG A 4 -49.08 0.74 -2.77
CA ARG A 4 -48.05 0.65 -3.82
C ARG A 4 -46.67 1.16 -3.37
N THR A 5 -46.61 2.07 -2.40
CA THR A 5 -45.37 2.55 -1.77
C THR A 5 -44.55 1.46 -1.10
N LEU A 6 -45.17 0.44 -0.51
CA LEU A 6 -44.43 -0.67 0.13
C LEU A 6 -43.70 -1.53 -0.91
N LEU A 7 -44.30 -1.71 -2.08
CA LEU A 7 -43.71 -2.45 -3.20
C LEU A 7 -42.48 -1.75 -3.78
N LEU A 8 -42.51 -0.41 -3.86
CA LEU A 8 -41.40 0.40 -4.36
C LEU A 8 -40.18 0.37 -3.43
N LEU A 9 -40.39 0.37 -2.11
CA LEU A 9 -39.31 0.24 -1.13
C LEU A 9 -38.64 -1.15 -1.19
N LEU A 10 -39.44 -2.21 -1.38
CA LEU A 10 -38.91 -3.56 -1.61
C LEU A 10 -38.15 -3.68 -2.94
N ALA A 11 -38.61 -3.01 -4.00
CA ALA A 11 -37.90 -2.99 -5.28
C ALA A 11 -36.54 -2.27 -5.19
N ALA A 12 -36.43 -1.20 -4.39
CA ALA A 12 -35.16 -0.52 -4.14
C ALA A 12 -34.17 -1.39 -3.34
N ALA A 13 -34.65 -2.23 -2.41
CA ALA A 13 -33.84 -3.18 -1.66
C ALA A 13 -33.44 -4.44 -2.45
N LEU A 14 -34.12 -4.71 -3.59
CA LEU A 14 -33.84 -5.82 -4.50
C LEU A 14 -33.16 -5.39 -5.80
N ALA A 15 -32.87 -4.09 -5.97
CA ALA A 15 -31.96 -3.64 -7.00
C ALA A 15 -30.57 -4.23 -6.70
N PRO A 16 -29.99 -5.08 -7.58
CA PRO A 16 -28.65 -5.57 -7.34
C PRO A 16 -27.71 -4.37 -7.33
N THR A 17 -27.03 -4.15 -6.20
CA THR A 17 -25.90 -3.22 -6.16
C THR A 17 -24.88 -3.74 -7.16
N GLN A 18 -24.86 -3.14 -8.35
CA GLN A 18 -23.89 -3.47 -9.37
C GLN A 18 -22.53 -3.07 -8.80
N THR A 19 -21.83 -4.06 -8.24
CA THR A 19 -20.42 -3.96 -7.85
C THR A 19 -19.63 -3.79 -9.13
N ARG A 20 -19.64 -2.55 -9.63
CA ARG A 20 -18.91 -2.11 -10.80
C ARG A 20 -17.46 -2.40 -10.50
N ALA A 21 -16.94 -3.48 -11.09
CA ALA A 21 -15.56 -3.88 -10.89
C ALA A 21 -14.68 -2.65 -11.16
N SER A 22 -13.80 -2.33 -10.21
CA SER A 22 -12.92 -1.17 -10.32
C SER A 22 -12.18 -1.24 -11.66
N PRO A 23 -12.02 -0.11 -12.37
CA PRO A 23 -11.25 -0.11 -13.60
C PRO A 23 -9.83 -0.57 -13.29
N HIS A 24 -9.34 -1.53 -14.05
CA HIS A 24 -7.97 -2.02 -13.92
C HIS A 24 -7.04 -1.16 -14.77
N SER A 25 -5.75 -1.11 -14.41
CA SER A 25 -4.76 -0.29 -15.09
C SER A 25 -3.42 -0.99 -15.29
N LEU A 26 -2.76 -0.69 -16.40
CA LEU A 26 -1.36 -1.03 -16.67
C LEU A 26 -0.59 0.28 -16.84
N ARG A 27 0.46 0.49 -16.04
CA ARG A 27 1.26 1.73 -16.07
C ARG A 27 2.75 1.42 -16.05
N TYR A 28 3.48 1.93 -17.04
CA TYR A 28 4.94 1.92 -17.09
C TYR A 28 5.49 3.32 -16.83
N PHE A 29 6.36 3.43 -15.82
CA PHE A 29 7.09 4.64 -15.50
C PHE A 29 8.56 4.46 -15.91
N TYR A 30 8.99 5.27 -16.87
CA TYR A 30 10.37 5.31 -17.35
C TYR A 30 11.04 6.56 -16.75
N THR A 31 12.29 6.45 -16.32
CA THR A 31 13.05 7.60 -15.79
C THR A 31 14.51 7.49 -16.22
N ALA A 32 15.04 8.56 -16.81
CA ALA A 32 16.44 8.69 -17.17
C ALA A 32 17.06 9.91 -16.47
N VAL A 33 18.11 9.69 -15.68
CA VAL A 33 18.83 10.73 -14.92
C VAL A 33 20.23 10.88 -15.51
N SER A 34 20.58 12.05 -16.04
CA SER A 34 21.95 12.34 -16.51
C SER A 34 22.93 12.37 -15.34
N ARG A 35 24.18 12.00 -15.59
CA ARG A 35 25.24 11.93 -14.57
C ARG A 35 26.48 12.67 -15.06
N PRO A 36 26.63 13.96 -14.73
CA PRO A 36 27.77 14.78 -15.17
C PRO A 36 29.13 14.10 -14.94
N GLY A 37 30.04 14.30 -15.88
CA GLY A 37 31.31 13.56 -15.96
C GLY A 37 31.27 12.45 -17.02
N LEU A 38 31.67 11.24 -16.63
CA LEU A 38 31.93 10.11 -17.55
C LEU A 38 30.93 8.94 -17.42
N ARG A 39 29.80 9.11 -16.71
CA ARG A 39 28.78 8.06 -16.59
C ARG A 39 27.62 8.32 -17.53
N GLU A 40 27.18 7.29 -18.24
CA GLU A 40 25.94 7.35 -19.00
C GLU A 40 24.74 7.60 -18.07
N PRO A 41 23.64 8.19 -18.58
CA PRO A 41 22.43 8.38 -17.79
C PRO A 41 21.96 7.07 -17.16
N ARG A 42 21.57 7.08 -15.88
CA ARG A 42 20.91 5.91 -15.29
C ARG A 42 19.49 5.85 -15.83
N PHE A 43 19.09 4.70 -16.37
CA PHE A 43 17.77 4.44 -16.90
C PHE A 43 17.05 3.37 -16.07
N ILE A 44 15.82 3.66 -15.66
CA ILE A 44 14.98 2.79 -14.85
C ILE A 44 13.62 2.69 -15.53
N ILE A 45 13.05 1.49 -15.54
CA ILE A 45 11.63 1.27 -15.86
C ILE A 45 11.00 0.49 -14.72
N VAL A 46 9.79 0.87 -14.31
CA VAL A 46 8.94 0.09 -13.40
C VAL A 46 7.55 -0.05 -14.00
N GLY A 47 7.02 -1.28 -14.01
CA GLY A 47 5.68 -1.60 -14.48
C GLY A 47 4.76 -1.95 -13.32
N TYR A 48 3.54 -1.41 -13.36
CA TYR A 48 2.48 -1.60 -12.39
C TYR A 48 1.22 -2.16 -13.07
N VAL A 49 0.60 -3.16 -12.45
CA VAL A 49 -0.80 -3.53 -12.69
C VAL A 49 -1.58 -3.13 -11.44
N ASP A 50 -2.51 -2.21 -11.61
CA ASP A 50 -3.11 -1.43 -10.52
C ASP A 50 -2.01 -0.86 -9.61
N ASP A 51 -2.13 -0.99 -8.29
CA ASP A 51 -1.09 -0.56 -7.34
C ASP A 51 0.05 -1.58 -7.16
N THR A 52 0.04 -2.71 -7.90
CA THR A 52 1.04 -3.78 -7.75
C THR A 52 2.17 -3.63 -8.76
N GLN A 53 3.38 -3.34 -8.28
CA GLN A 53 4.57 -3.39 -9.13
C GLN A 53 4.87 -4.83 -9.55
N PHE A 54 4.86 -5.12 -10.86
CA PHE A 54 5.06 -6.47 -11.40
C PHE A 54 6.41 -6.67 -12.10
N VAL A 55 7.05 -5.60 -12.59
CA VAL A 55 8.38 -5.65 -13.24
C VAL A 55 9.27 -4.45 -12.89
N ARG A 56 10.60 -4.65 -13.02
CA ARG A 56 11.62 -3.58 -12.98
C ARG A 56 12.73 -3.82 -14.00
N PHE A 57 13.21 -2.76 -14.66
CA PHE A 57 14.51 -2.68 -15.33
C PHE A 57 15.37 -1.61 -14.66
N ASP A 58 16.69 -1.80 -14.59
CA ASP A 58 17.64 -0.82 -14.06
C ASP A 58 18.99 -0.92 -14.80
N SER A 59 19.43 0.15 -15.47
CA SER A 59 20.69 0.16 -16.24
C SER A 59 21.95 0.11 -15.38
N ASP A 60 21.83 0.38 -14.07
CA ASP A 60 22.94 0.30 -13.10
C ASP A 60 23.09 -1.09 -12.46
N ALA A 61 22.25 -2.07 -12.84
CA ALA A 61 22.41 -3.46 -12.40
C ALA A 61 23.66 -4.11 -13.01
N GLU A 62 24.24 -5.11 -12.34
CA GLU A 62 25.41 -5.85 -12.84
C GLU A 62 25.15 -6.57 -14.17
N ASN A 63 23.92 -7.03 -14.39
CA ASN A 63 23.43 -7.55 -15.66
C ASN A 63 22.06 -6.92 -15.98
N PRO A 64 22.03 -5.79 -16.72
CA PRO A 64 20.78 -5.07 -17.01
C PRO A 64 19.80 -5.89 -17.85
N ARG A 65 18.69 -6.26 -17.21
CA ARG A 65 17.52 -6.96 -17.77
C ARG A 65 16.27 -6.57 -17.00
N TYR A 66 15.11 -6.94 -17.52
CA TYR A 66 13.89 -6.91 -16.73
C TYR A 66 13.88 -8.04 -15.69
N GLU A 67 13.28 -7.76 -14.54
CA GLU A 67 13.17 -8.68 -13.42
C GLU A 67 11.71 -8.69 -12.88
N PRO A 68 11.16 -9.87 -12.53
CA PRO A 68 9.85 -9.96 -11.90
C PRO A 68 9.84 -9.32 -10.52
N ARG A 69 8.72 -8.67 -10.18
CA ARG A 69 8.47 -8.03 -8.88
C ARG A 69 7.17 -8.47 -8.21
N ALA A 70 6.31 -9.20 -8.94
CA ALA A 70 5.18 -9.94 -8.39
C ALA A 70 5.27 -11.42 -8.76
N ARG A 71 4.89 -12.32 -7.83
CA ARG A 71 5.02 -13.79 -8.00
C ARG A 71 4.39 -14.36 -9.26
N TRP A 72 3.30 -13.75 -9.73
CA TRP A 72 2.61 -14.23 -10.92
C TRP A 72 3.47 -14.12 -12.20
N MET A 73 4.41 -13.16 -12.25
CA MET A 73 5.38 -13.02 -13.33
C MET A 73 6.48 -14.09 -13.33
N GLU A 74 6.72 -14.80 -12.23
CA GLU A 74 7.73 -15.88 -12.17
C GLU A 74 7.38 -17.08 -13.09
N GLN A 75 6.20 -17.05 -13.72
CA GLN A 75 5.72 -18.02 -14.70
C GLN A 75 5.98 -17.62 -16.16
N GLU A 76 6.38 -16.38 -16.45
CA GLU A 76 6.63 -15.93 -17.82
C GLU A 76 7.95 -16.49 -18.37
N GLY A 77 7.92 -16.91 -19.64
CA GLY A 77 9.00 -17.63 -20.31
C GLY A 77 10.25 -16.78 -20.60
N PRO A 78 11.41 -17.40 -20.83
CA PRO A 78 12.66 -16.68 -21.11
C PRO A 78 12.57 -15.77 -22.34
N GLU A 79 11.74 -16.12 -23.33
CA GLU A 79 11.48 -15.33 -24.55
C GLU A 79 10.89 -13.95 -24.22
N TYR A 80 9.90 -13.90 -23.31
CA TYR A 80 9.30 -12.65 -22.83
C TYR A 80 10.34 -11.78 -22.11
N TRP A 81 11.14 -12.38 -21.23
CA TRP A 81 12.17 -11.65 -20.49
C TRP A 81 13.30 -11.13 -21.39
N GLU A 82 13.63 -11.82 -22.49
CA GLU A 82 14.56 -11.34 -23.49
C GLU A 82 13.95 -10.18 -24.31
N GLU A 83 12.74 -10.34 -24.86
CA GLU A 83 12.06 -9.33 -25.67
C GLU A 83 11.90 -8.00 -24.91
N GLU A 84 11.30 -8.04 -23.72
CA GLU A 84 11.14 -6.86 -22.85
C GLU A 84 12.51 -6.24 -22.48
N THR A 85 13.54 -7.06 -22.28
CA THR A 85 14.91 -6.56 -22.01
C THR A 85 15.52 -5.83 -23.21
N GLN A 86 15.27 -6.28 -24.44
CA GLN A 86 15.71 -5.55 -25.64
C GLN A 86 14.89 -4.26 -25.85
N ILE A 87 13.58 -4.29 -25.58
CA ILE A 87 12.71 -3.09 -25.58
C ILE A 87 13.21 -2.06 -24.56
N ALA A 88 13.61 -2.50 -23.36
CA ALA A 88 14.19 -1.62 -22.34
C ALA A 88 15.50 -0.97 -22.82
N LYS A 89 16.43 -1.76 -23.37
CA LYS A 89 17.72 -1.26 -23.91
C LYS A 89 17.53 -0.32 -25.11
N GLY A 90 16.54 -0.57 -25.96
CA GLY A 90 16.14 0.34 -27.04
C GLY A 90 15.61 1.68 -26.51
N ASN A 91 14.83 1.66 -25.42
CA ASN A 91 14.36 2.89 -24.77
C ASN A 91 15.48 3.63 -24.03
N GLU A 92 16.44 2.94 -23.40
CA GLU A 92 17.61 3.58 -22.76
C GLU A 92 18.33 4.52 -23.74
N GLN A 93 18.66 4.03 -24.93
CA GLN A 93 19.35 4.82 -25.95
C GLN A 93 18.47 5.95 -26.51
N ARG A 94 17.14 5.76 -26.59
CA ARG A 94 16.18 6.82 -26.93
C ARG A 94 16.18 7.93 -25.88
N PHE A 95 16.13 7.60 -24.59
CA PHE A 95 16.16 8.60 -23.50
C PHE A 95 17.50 9.33 -23.42
N ARG A 96 18.62 8.65 -23.71
CA ARG A 96 19.96 9.25 -23.85
C ARG A 96 20.01 10.31 -24.96
N VAL A 97 19.31 10.10 -26.09
CA VAL A 97 19.16 11.10 -27.16
C VAL A 97 18.19 12.22 -26.78
N ASN A 98 17.12 11.90 -26.04
CA ASN A 98 16.16 12.89 -25.55
C ASN A 98 16.81 13.86 -24.55
N LEU A 99 17.62 13.39 -23.60
CA LEU A 99 18.37 14.23 -22.65
C LEU A 99 19.27 15.24 -23.38
N ARG A 100 20.04 14.77 -24.37
CA ARG A 100 20.87 15.62 -25.25
C ARG A 100 20.06 16.60 -26.11
N THR A 101 18.74 16.45 -26.19
CA THR A 101 17.85 17.32 -26.97
C THR A 101 17.13 18.32 -26.06
N ALA A 102 16.69 17.90 -24.87
CA ALA A 102 16.15 18.80 -23.85
C ALA A 102 17.19 19.87 -23.44
N LEU A 103 18.43 19.46 -23.13
CA LEU A 103 19.55 20.38 -22.86
C LEU A 103 19.69 21.49 -23.91
N ARG A 104 19.54 21.14 -25.20
CA ARG A 104 19.64 22.09 -26.33
C ARG A 104 18.40 22.97 -26.49
N TYR A 105 17.21 22.50 -26.13
CA TYR A 105 15.99 23.31 -26.18
C TYR A 105 15.90 24.31 -25.03
N TYR A 106 16.45 23.98 -23.86
CA TYR A 106 16.47 24.85 -22.67
C TYR A 106 17.78 25.65 -22.53
N ASN A 107 18.77 25.44 -23.40
CA ASN A 107 20.11 26.05 -23.35
C ASN A 107 20.85 25.79 -22.03
N GLN A 108 20.66 24.60 -21.44
CA GLN A 108 21.27 24.17 -20.18
C GLN A 108 22.69 23.63 -20.37
N SER A 109 23.45 23.61 -19.28
CA SER A 109 24.84 23.10 -19.26
C SER A 109 24.88 21.57 -19.23
N ALA A 110 25.96 20.98 -19.75
CA ALA A 110 26.22 19.55 -19.62
C ALA A 110 26.88 19.17 -18.27
N GLY A 111 27.15 20.14 -17.39
CA GLY A 111 27.70 19.95 -16.05
C GLY A 111 26.63 19.66 -14.99
N ASP A 112 25.36 19.82 -15.31
CA ASP A 112 24.23 19.70 -14.38
C ASP A 112 23.48 18.36 -14.57
N SER A 113 22.86 17.89 -13.48
CA SER A 113 22.07 16.65 -13.48
C SER A 113 20.62 16.95 -13.86
N HIS A 114 20.12 16.24 -14.88
CA HIS A 114 18.81 16.45 -15.49
C HIS A 114 18.03 15.14 -15.58
N THR A 115 16.71 15.22 -15.45
CA THR A 115 15.84 14.03 -15.43
C THR A 115 14.74 14.12 -16.48
N ILE A 116 14.66 13.15 -17.38
CA ILE A 116 13.47 12.92 -18.22
C ILE A 116 12.67 11.76 -17.64
N GLN A 117 11.36 11.96 -17.49
CA GLN A 117 10.43 10.92 -17.10
C GLN A 117 9.36 10.73 -18.18
N ARG A 118 8.83 9.52 -18.28
CA ARG A 118 7.66 9.17 -19.11
C ARG A 118 6.73 8.29 -18.30
N MET A 119 5.43 8.55 -18.38
CA MET A 119 4.38 7.65 -17.93
C MET A 119 3.54 7.25 -19.15
N SER A 120 3.45 5.95 -19.41
CA SER A 120 2.67 5.39 -20.51
C SER A 120 1.89 4.18 -20.01
N GLY A 121 0.64 4.02 -20.45
CA GLY A 121 -0.24 3.00 -19.89
C GLY A 121 -1.71 3.18 -20.24
N CYS A 122 -2.56 2.28 -19.75
CA CYS A 122 -3.97 2.23 -20.09
C CYS A 122 -4.83 1.83 -18.87
N GLU A 123 -6.06 2.34 -18.82
CA GLU A 123 -7.14 1.89 -17.94
C GLU A 123 -8.22 1.18 -18.74
N VAL A 124 -8.72 0.06 -18.23
CA VAL A 124 -9.81 -0.73 -18.84
C VAL A 124 -11.02 -0.83 -17.92
N GLY A 125 -12.21 -0.83 -18.54
CA GLY A 125 -13.47 -1.00 -17.83
C GLY A 125 -13.76 -2.45 -17.46
N SER A 126 -14.87 -2.66 -16.75
CA SER A 126 -15.41 -4.00 -16.44
C SER A 126 -15.89 -4.78 -17.67
N ASP A 127 -15.96 -4.14 -18.83
CA ASP A 127 -16.17 -4.73 -20.16
C ASP A 127 -14.86 -5.03 -20.90
N GLY A 128 -13.71 -4.81 -20.24
CA GLY A 128 -12.37 -4.99 -20.79
C GLY A 128 -11.96 -3.95 -21.84
N ARG A 129 -12.76 -2.91 -22.11
CA ARG A 129 -12.46 -1.90 -23.13
C ARG A 129 -11.63 -0.76 -22.55
N LEU A 130 -10.80 -0.11 -23.38
CA LEU A 130 -10.05 1.09 -22.99
C LEU A 130 -11.00 2.19 -22.52
N LEU A 131 -10.75 2.71 -21.31
CA LEU A 131 -11.38 3.92 -20.77
C LEU A 131 -10.48 5.14 -20.96
N ARG A 132 -9.18 5.00 -20.67
CA ARG A 132 -8.19 6.06 -20.80
C ARG A 132 -6.83 5.47 -21.16
N GLY A 133 -6.27 5.87 -22.29
CA GLY A 133 -4.84 5.70 -22.58
C GLY A 133 -4.04 6.90 -22.05
N TYR A 134 -2.79 6.68 -21.67
CA TYR A 134 -1.87 7.68 -21.13
C TYR A 134 -0.55 7.67 -21.90
N GLU A 135 -0.06 8.85 -22.24
CA GLU A 135 1.29 9.06 -22.77
C GLU A 135 1.75 10.46 -22.37
N GLN A 136 2.61 10.54 -21.35
CA GLN A 136 2.98 11.79 -20.66
C GLN A 136 4.49 11.83 -20.45
N PHE A 137 5.09 13.00 -20.66
CA PHE A 137 6.51 13.26 -20.45
C PHE A 137 6.72 14.44 -19.52
N ALA A 138 7.72 14.33 -18.65
CA ALA A 138 8.17 15.37 -17.73
C ALA A 138 9.69 15.57 -17.85
N TYR A 139 10.15 16.80 -17.58
CA TYR A 139 11.55 17.18 -17.55
C TYR A 139 11.87 17.98 -16.29
N ASP A 140 12.96 17.60 -15.60
CA ASP A 140 13.42 18.20 -14.34
C ASP A 140 12.29 18.39 -13.30
N GLY A 141 11.41 17.38 -13.20
CA GLY A 141 10.28 17.36 -12.27
C GLY A 141 9.07 18.22 -12.66
N ARG A 142 9.01 18.69 -13.92
CA ARG A 142 7.91 19.52 -14.46
C ARG A 142 7.28 18.86 -15.68
N ASP A 143 5.99 19.07 -15.89
CA ASP A 143 5.30 18.61 -17.11
C ASP A 143 5.99 19.17 -18.36
N TYR A 144 6.14 18.34 -19.39
CA TYR A 144 6.73 18.72 -20.67
C TYR A 144 5.69 18.62 -21.80
N ILE A 145 5.26 17.41 -22.15
CA ILE A 145 4.22 17.18 -23.17
C ILE A 145 3.37 15.95 -22.82
N ALA A 146 2.07 16.04 -23.07
CA ALA A 146 1.10 14.99 -22.75
C ALA A 146 0.09 14.78 -23.89
N LEU A 147 -0.26 13.51 -24.13
CA LEU A 147 -1.32 13.11 -25.06
C LEU A 147 -2.70 13.31 -24.40
N ASN A 148 -3.57 14.01 -25.10
CA ASN A 148 -4.91 14.35 -24.62
C ASN A 148 -5.86 13.14 -24.63
N GLU A 149 -7.06 13.31 -24.08
CA GLU A 149 -8.08 12.24 -23.95
C GLU A 149 -8.64 11.76 -25.29
N ASP A 150 -8.47 12.55 -26.35
CA ASP A 150 -8.82 12.18 -27.72
C ASP A 150 -7.83 11.20 -28.38
N LEU A 151 -6.69 10.93 -27.72
CA LEU A 151 -5.54 10.17 -28.21
C LEU A 151 -5.00 10.67 -29.57
N LYS A 152 -5.16 11.96 -29.86
CA LYS A 152 -4.83 12.59 -31.15
C LYS A 152 -4.08 13.92 -30.99
N THR A 153 -4.43 14.73 -30.00
CA THR A 153 -3.85 16.06 -29.79
C THR A 153 -2.91 16.10 -28.59
N TRP A 154 -1.98 17.04 -28.60
CA TRP A 154 -0.95 17.17 -27.57
C TRP A 154 -1.08 18.48 -26.79
N THR A 155 -1.06 18.38 -25.46
CA THR A 155 -0.83 19.52 -24.57
C THR A 155 0.66 19.65 -24.30
N ALA A 156 1.23 20.84 -24.54
CA ALA A 156 2.65 21.14 -24.37
C ALA A 156 2.81 22.29 -23.36
N ALA A 157 3.59 22.06 -22.31
CA ALA A 157 3.65 22.94 -21.13
C ALA A 157 4.38 24.27 -21.37
N ASP A 158 5.40 24.29 -22.22
CA ASP A 158 6.22 25.48 -22.49
C ASP A 158 6.70 25.60 -23.94
N MET A 159 7.48 26.64 -24.23
CA MET A 159 8.01 26.93 -25.56
C MET A 159 8.98 25.87 -26.11
N ALA A 160 9.66 25.09 -25.26
CA ALA A 160 10.51 23.97 -25.69
C ALA A 160 9.64 22.75 -26.03
N ALA A 161 8.60 22.47 -25.24
CA ALA A 161 7.60 21.45 -25.57
C ALA A 161 6.83 21.77 -26.85
N GLN A 162 6.58 23.04 -27.15
CA GLN A 162 6.01 23.51 -28.43
C GLN A 162 6.90 23.22 -29.64
N ILE A 163 8.21 22.93 -29.47
CA ILE A 163 9.07 22.44 -30.56
C ILE A 163 8.81 20.94 -30.81
N THR A 164 8.68 20.15 -29.74
CA THR A 164 8.37 18.71 -29.82
C THR A 164 6.97 18.48 -30.39
N ARG A 165 5.96 19.22 -29.89
CA ARG A 165 4.56 19.12 -30.35
C ARG A 165 4.44 19.24 -31.87
N ARG A 166 4.98 20.30 -32.46
CA ARG A 166 4.92 20.54 -33.91
C ARG A 166 5.60 19.41 -34.73
N LYS A 167 6.67 18.81 -34.21
CA LYS A 167 7.34 17.66 -34.85
C LYS A 167 6.48 16.39 -34.76
N TRP A 168 5.84 16.14 -33.62
CA TRP A 168 5.00 14.96 -33.41
C TRP A 168 3.66 15.06 -34.15
N GLU A 169 3.07 16.25 -34.24
CA GLU A 169 1.92 16.54 -35.10
C GLU A 169 2.27 16.34 -36.59
N GLN A 170 3.44 16.84 -37.04
CA GLN A 170 3.91 16.62 -38.42
C GLN A 170 4.24 15.16 -38.74
N ALA A 171 4.69 14.37 -37.75
CA ALA A 171 5.06 12.96 -37.92
C ALA A 171 3.89 11.98 -37.72
N GLY A 172 2.71 12.44 -37.29
CA GLY A 172 1.60 11.55 -36.92
C GLY A 172 1.85 10.73 -35.63
N ASP A 173 2.78 11.15 -34.78
CA ASP A 173 3.29 10.35 -33.65
C ASP A 173 2.17 9.93 -32.66
N ALA A 174 1.10 10.73 -32.56
CA ALA A 174 -0.09 10.40 -31.77
C ALA A 174 -0.77 9.09 -32.22
N GLU A 175 -0.83 8.80 -33.54
CA GLU A 175 -1.47 7.59 -34.06
C GLU A 175 -0.71 6.33 -33.66
N ARG A 176 0.64 6.40 -33.60
CA ARG A 176 1.48 5.31 -33.11
C ARG A 176 1.23 5.01 -31.63
N TYR A 177 1.13 6.05 -30.79
CA TYR A 177 0.81 5.86 -29.37
C TYR A 177 -0.62 5.37 -29.18
N ARG A 178 -1.58 5.90 -29.94
CA ARG A 178 -2.97 5.45 -29.92
C ARG A 178 -3.12 3.98 -30.30
N ALA A 179 -2.39 3.48 -31.30
CA ALA A 179 -2.42 2.07 -31.69
C ALA A 179 -1.96 1.14 -30.54
N TYR A 180 -0.86 1.48 -29.87
CA TYR A 180 -0.39 0.75 -28.67
C TYR A 180 -1.39 0.81 -27.51
N LEU A 181 -2.00 1.99 -27.28
CA LEU A 181 -2.92 2.22 -26.17
C LEU A 181 -4.31 1.58 -26.37
N GLU A 182 -4.80 1.49 -27.61
CA GLU A 182 -6.07 0.83 -27.95
C GLU A 182 -5.92 -0.69 -28.17
N GLY A 183 -4.72 -1.16 -28.51
CA GLY A 183 -4.37 -2.57 -28.74
C GLY A 183 -3.51 -3.17 -27.62
N GLU A 184 -2.21 -3.32 -27.89
CA GLU A 184 -1.24 -4.06 -27.07
C GLU A 184 -1.34 -3.81 -25.55
N CYS A 185 -1.49 -2.55 -25.11
CA CYS A 185 -1.58 -2.23 -23.68
C CYS A 185 -2.80 -2.90 -23.01
N VAL A 186 -3.95 -2.90 -23.69
CA VAL A 186 -5.20 -3.52 -23.23
C VAL A 186 -5.08 -5.05 -23.22
N GLU A 187 -4.39 -5.63 -24.21
CA GLU A 187 -4.18 -7.06 -24.32
C GLU A 187 -3.22 -7.58 -23.24
N TRP A 188 -2.10 -6.90 -23.01
CA TRP A 188 -1.16 -7.20 -21.93
C TRP A 188 -1.80 -7.06 -20.55
N LEU A 189 -2.59 -6.00 -20.31
CA LEU A 189 -3.29 -5.82 -19.04
C LEU A 189 -4.25 -6.99 -18.75
N ARG A 190 -5.03 -7.44 -19.74
CA ARG A 190 -5.89 -8.63 -19.58
C ARG A 190 -5.09 -9.89 -19.24
N ARG A 191 -4.00 -10.18 -19.98
CA ARG A 191 -3.11 -11.32 -19.71
C ARG A 191 -2.54 -11.27 -18.30
N TYR A 192 -2.07 -10.11 -17.84
CA TYR A 192 -1.50 -9.95 -16.50
C TYR A 192 -2.55 -10.13 -15.39
N LEU A 193 -3.78 -9.67 -15.59
CA LEU A 193 -4.90 -9.90 -14.66
C LEU A 193 -5.29 -11.39 -14.60
N GLU A 194 -5.34 -12.08 -15.74
CA GLU A 194 -5.58 -13.53 -15.82
C GLU A 194 -4.47 -14.31 -15.11
N LEU A 195 -3.21 -13.96 -15.35
CA LEU A 195 -2.04 -14.58 -14.72
C LEU A 195 -1.99 -14.34 -13.20
N GLY A 196 -2.33 -13.12 -12.77
CA GLY A 196 -2.48 -12.77 -11.35
C GLY A 196 -3.60 -13.57 -10.67
N ASN A 197 -4.78 -13.63 -11.27
CA ASN A 197 -5.93 -14.39 -10.77
C ASN A 197 -5.63 -15.89 -10.69
N ALA A 198 -5.09 -16.49 -11.75
CA ALA A 198 -4.69 -17.90 -11.78
C ALA A 198 -3.64 -18.22 -10.69
N THR A 199 -2.77 -17.27 -10.36
CA THR A 199 -1.79 -17.40 -9.28
C THR A 199 -2.45 -17.34 -7.91
N LEU A 200 -3.35 -16.37 -7.66
CA LEU A 200 -4.13 -16.26 -6.42
C LEU A 200 -4.98 -17.51 -6.16
N LEU A 201 -5.61 -18.06 -7.20
CA LEU A 201 -6.37 -19.32 -7.11
C LEU A 201 -5.46 -20.52 -6.79
N ARG A 202 -4.21 -20.54 -7.28
CA ARG A 202 -3.24 -21.61 -7.00
C ARG A 202 -2.61 -21.50 -5.60
N THR A 203 -2.32 -20.30 -5.11
CA THR A 203 -1.75 -20.09 -3.76
C THR A 203 -2.80 -20.08 -2.66
N GLY A 204 -4.07 -19.97 -3.03
CA GLY A 204 -5.15 -19.53 -2.14
C GLY A 204 -5.08 -18.02 -1.87
N PRO A 205 -6.19 -17.41 -1.42
CA PRO A 205 -6.17 -16.04 -0.93
C PRO A 205 -5.29 -15.96 0.31
N LEU A 206 -4.44 -14.94 0.39
CA LEU A 206 -3.70 -14.62 1.61
C LEU A 206 -4.68 -14.14 2.69
N THR A 207 -5.19 -15.07 3.49
CA THR A 207 -5.94 -14.78 4.71
C THR A 207 -5.01 -14.17 5.74
N LEU A 208 -4.81 -12.85 5.62
CA LEU A 208 -4.32 -12.00 6.71
C LEU A 208 -5.32 -12.12 7.87
N ARG A 209 -5.08 -13.11 8.73
CA ARG A 209 -5.85 -13.34 9.94
C ARG A 209 -5.64 -12.14 10.85
N TRP A 210 -6.59 -11.22 10.82
CA TRP A 210 -6.71 -10.17 11.81
C TRP A 210 -7.01 -10.83 13.17
N GLU A 211 -5.95 -11.13 13.92
CA GLU A 211 -6.05 -11.29 15.36
C GLU A 211 -6.52 -9.94 15.92
N PRO A 212 -7.72 -9.82 16.51
CA PRO A 212 -8.07 -8.61 17.24
C PRO A 212 -7.08 -8.44 18.39
N PRO A 213 -6.69 -7.19 18.74
CA PRO A 213 -5.87 -6.97 19.93
C PRO A 213 -6.58 -7.57 21.15
N PRO A 214 -5.84 -8.26 22.06
CA PRO A 214 -6.45 -9.01 23.16
C PRO A 214 -7.31 -8.07 24.01
N SER A 215 -8.60 -8.39 24.12
CA SER A 215 -9.56 -7.45 24.72
C SER A 215 -9.31 -7.28 26.21
N THR A 216 -9.33 -6.04 26.67
CA THR A 216 -9.06 -5.65 28.06
C THR A 216 -10.25 -5.90 29.01
N ASP A 217 -11.20 -6.75 28.62
CA ASP A 217 -12.44 -7.05 29.34
C ASP A 217 -12.20 -7.61 30.76
N SER A 218 -11.09 -8.34 30.95
CA SER A 218 -10.69 -8.88 32.26
C SER A 218 -10.45 -7.80 33.32
N ASN A 219 -9.99 -6.61 32.90
CA ASN A 219 -9.65 -5.52 33.83
C ASN A 219 -10.91 -4.93 34.49
N MET A 220 -12.00 -4.78 33.73
CA MET A 220 -13.24 -4.17 34.24
C MET A 220 -13.90 -5.04 35.32
N VAL A 221 -13.96 -6.36 35.11
CA VAL A 221 -14.48 -7.32 36.10
C VAL A 221 -13.62 -7.32 37.37
N THR A 222 -12.29 -7.35 37.20
CA THR A 222 -11.33 -7.34 38.32
C THR A 222 -11.45 -6.08 39.17
N ILE A 223 -11.55 -4.90 38.55
CA ILE A 223 -11.73 -3.62 39.25
C ILE A 223 -13.07 -3.59 40.01
N ALA A 224 -14.16 -4.07 39.40
CA ALA A 224 -15.47 -4.13 40.07
C ALA A 224 -15.45 -5.01 41.33
N VAL A 225 -14.81 -6.19 41.28
CA VAL A 225 -14.65 -7.09 42.43
C VAL A 225 -13.84 -6.43 43.55
N LEU A 226 -12.75 -5.73 43.22
CA LEU A 226 -11.93 -5.01 44.21
C LEU A 226 -12.69 -3.86 44.89
N ILE A 227 -13.52 -3.11 44.15
CA ILE A 227 -14.37 -2.05 44.72
C ILE A 227 -15.40 -2.63 45.70
N VAL A 228 -16.06 -3.74 45.34
CA VAL A 228 -17.03 -4.41 46.21
C VAL A 228 -16.37 -4.97 47.47
N LEU A 229 -15.20 -5.62 47.36
CA LEU A 229 -14.42 -6.09 48.52
C LEU A 229 -14.04 -4.94 49.44
N GLY A 230 -13.54 -3.82 48.89
CA GLY A 230 -13.22 -2.62 49.67
C GLY A 230 -14.42 -2.07 50.44
N ALA A 231 -15.58 -1.98 49.79
CA ALA A 231 -16.82 -1.54 50.42
C ALA A 231 -17.27 -2.47 51.56
N VAL A 232 -17.21 -3.79 51.36
CA VAL A 232 -17.55 -4.78 52.40
C VAL A 232 -16.60 -4.69 53.60
N ILE A 233 -15.30 -4.49 53.38
CA ILE A 233 -14.31 -4.32 54.45
C ILE A 233 -14.58 -3.04 55.25
N VAL A 234 -14.87 -1.92 54.59
CA VAL A 234 -15.20 -0.64 55.26
C VAL A 234 -16.50 -0.75 56.07
N ILE A 235 -17.54 -1.38 55.52
CA ILE A 235 -18.81 -1.62 56.23
C ILE A 235 -18.57 -2.54 57.44
N GLY A 236 -17.82 -3.63 57.27
CA GLY A 236 -17.44 -4.54 58.36
C GLY A 236 -16.65 -3.83 59.47
N ALA A 237 -15.70 -2.97 59.11
CA ALA A 237 -14.94 -2.16 60.06
C ALA A 237 -15.82 -1.15 60.80
N MET A 238 -16.78 -0.48 60.13
CA MET A 238 -17.75 0.39 60.79
C MET A 238 -18.67 -0.38 61.74
N VAL A 239 -19.19 -1.55 61.33
CA VAL A 239 -20.04 -2.40 62.19
C VAL A 239 -19.25 -2.89 63.41
N ALA A 240 -18.01 -3.34 63.22
CA ALA A 240 -17.12 -3.74 64.31
C ALA A 240 -16.80 -2.58 65.26
N PHE A 241 -16.52 -1.38 64.73
CA PHE A 241 -16.30 -0.17 65.54
C PHE A 241 -17.56 0.23 66.33
N LEU A 242 -18.74 0.19 65.72
CA LEU A 242 -20.02 0.49 66.38
C LEU A 242 -20.39 -0.57 67.43
N MET A 243 -20.12 -1.86 67.16
CA MET A 243 -20.29 -2.93 68.14
C MET A 243 -19.30 -2.81 69.30
N LYS A 244 -18.03 -2.50 69.03
CA LYS A 244 -17.04 -2.21 70.09
C LYS A 244 -17.48 -1.00 70.92
N ARG A 245 -17.91 0.09 70.28
CA ARG A 245 -18.41 1.29 70.97
C ARG A 245 -19.67 1.04 71.81
N ARG A 246 -20.52 0.07 71.46
CA ARG A 246 -21.61 -0.43 72.33
C ARG A 246 -21.12 -1.33 73.47
N ARG A 247 -20.07 -2.13 73.24
CA ARG A 247 -19.54 -3.09 74.22
C ARG A 247 -18.70 -2.41 75.29
N ASP A 248 -17.91 -1.42 74.92
CA ASP A 248 -17.12 -0.59 75.84
C ASP A 248 -18.02 0.30 76.75
N THR A 249 -19.31 0.44 76.44
CA THR A 249 -20.32 1.04 77.32
C THR A 249 -21.02 0.06 78.28
N GLY A 250 -20.63 -1.22 78.35
CA GLY A 250 -21.24 -2.15 79.30
C GLY A 250 -20.55 -3.52 79.45
N GLY A 251 -19.87 -3.72 80.59
CA GLY A 251 -19.37 -5.03 81.05
C GLY A 251 -17.98 -4.98 81.68
N LYS A 252 -17.89 -5.14 82.99
CA LYS A 252 -16.63 -5.18 83.76
C LYS A 252 -16.29 -6.62 84.18
N GLY A 253 -15.01 -6.99 84.08
CA GLY A 253 -14.43 -8.23 84.63
C GLY A 253 -14.52 -9.48 83.72
N GLY A 254 -13.59 -10.42 83.78
CA GLY A 254 -12.29 -10.38 84.48
C GLY A 254 -11.67 -11.78 84.73
N ASP A 255 -10.48 -12.01 84.17
CA ASP A 255 -9.54 -13.14 84.38
C ASP A 255 -10.09 -14.59 84.19
N TYR A 256 -9.28 -15.64 83.97
CA TYR A 256 -7.84 -15.85 84.21
C TYR A 256 -7.07 -16.48 83.02
N ALA A 257 -5.75 -16.33 83.03
CA ALA A 257 -4.75 -17.09 82.25
C ALA A 257 -4.29 -18.38 83.02
N PRO A 258 -3.38 -19.29 82.54
CA PRO A 258 -2.39 -19.14 81.46
C PRO A 258 -2.21 -20.38 80.51
N ALA A 259 -1.13 -20.34 79.70
CA ALA A 259 -0.68 -21.37 78.74
C ALA A 259 0.20 -22.49 79.43
N PRO A 260 0.85 -23.49 78.77
CA PRO A 260 1.72 -23.37 77.57
C PRO A 260 1.81 -24.56 76.56
N GLY A 261 2.54 -24.35 75.45
CA GLY A 261 3.13 -25.41 74.58
C GLY A 261 2.31 -25.82 73.34
N ARG A 262 2.92 -26.24 72.22
CA ARG A 262 4.35 -26.34 71.82
C ARG A 262 4.52 -26.27 70.28
N GLU A 263 5.75 -26.14 69.79
CA GLU A 263 6.14 -25.83 68.39
C GLU A 263 5.89 -26.94 67.34
N GLY A 264 5.85 -26.59 66.04
CA GLY A 264 6.03 -27.52 64.91
C GLY A 264 5.80 -26.94 63.50
N SER A 265 6.75 -27.19 62.56
CA SER A 265 6.75 -26.88 61.09
C SER A 265 6.55 -25.40 60.67
N GLN A 266 7.45 -24.75 59.90
CA GLN A 266 7.80 -24.94 58.47
C GLN A 266 6.57 -24.75 57.53
N THR A 267 6.59 -24.01 56.41
CA THR A 267 7.57 -23.13 55.74
C THR A 267 6.77 -22.27 54.70
N SER A 268 7.22 -21.23 53.98
CA SER A 268 8.52 -20.57 53.73
C SER A 268 8.31 -19.01 53.75
N ASP A 269 8.91 -18.06 52.99
CA ASP A 269 9.89 -18.02 51.88
C ASP A 269 10.52 -16.60 51.70
N MET A 270 11.53 -16.48 50.81
CA MET A 270 12.13 -15.28 50.18
C MET A 270 12.54 -14.06 51.05
N SER A 271 13.70 -13.43 50.84
CA SER A 271 14.01 -12.64 49.64
C SER A 271 15.46 -12.08 49.59
N LEU A 272 15.87 -11.59 48.41
CA LEU A 272 17.02 -10.68 48.11
C LEU A 272 18.45 -11.30 48.15
N PRO A 273 19.52 -10.63 47.63
CA PRO A 273 19.59 -9.41 46.78
C PRO A 273 20.51 -9.47 45.52
N VAL A 274 20.27 -8.51 44.59
CA VAL A 274 21.26 -7.69 43.81
C VAL A 274 22.30 -8.32 42.84
N CYS A 275 22.24 -7.78 41.60
CA CYS A 275 23.23 -7.57 40.52
C CYS A 275 24.67 -8.12 40.56
N LYS A 276 25.17 -8.48 39.36
CA LYS A 276 26.54 -8.14 38.93
C LYS A 276 26.75 -8.13 37.41
N ALA A 277 27.73 -7.32 36.97
CA ALA A 277 28.30 -7.19 35.63
C ALA A 277 27.32 -6.80 34.51
#